data_AF-A0AAV6TKN2-F1
#
_entry.id   AF-A0AAV6TKN2-F1
#
_cell.length_a   1.000
_cell.length_b   1.000
_cell.length_c   1.000
_cell.angle_alpha   90.00
_cell.angle_beta   90.00
_cell.angle_gamma   90.00
#
_symmetry.space_group_name_H-M   'P 1'
#
loop_
_entity.id
_entity.type
_entity.pdbx_description
1 polymer ?
#
loop_
_entity_poly.entity_id
_entity_poly.type
_entity_poly.pdbx_seq_one_letter_code
_entity_poly.pdbx_strand_id
1 'polypeptide(L)'
;IGNAINLANSLCKFPQECLRADPLSAYNAAYNSASLDKALRFEIDNAAHVLEKESIKGAEKFMKGVGRHGKFHLDSLDDKDVV
;
A
#
# COMPACT_ATOMS: atom_id res chain seq x y z
N ILE A 1 18.68 -3.24 17.89
CA ILE A 1 17.87 -4.43 17.54
C ILE A 1 16.37 -4.12 17.60
N GLY A 2 15.85 -3.50 18.68
CA GLY A 2 14.42 -3.17 18.79
C GLY A 2 13.83 -2.29 17.67
N ASN A 3 14.57 -1.29 17.18
CA ASN A 3 14.04 -0.35 16.17
C ASN A 3 13.70 -1.02 14.83
N ALA A 4 14.52 -1.97 14.36
CA ALA A 4 14.26 -2.68 13.11
C ALA A 4 12.99 -3.54 13.20
N ILE A 5 12.80 -4.23 14.34
CA ILE A 5 11.61 -5.04 14.60
C ILE A 5 10.37 -4.15 14.75
N ASN A 6 10.49 -3.00 15.43
CA ASN A 6 9.39 -2.05 15.58
C ASN A 6 8.93 -1.48 14.22
N LEU A 7 9.89 -1.20 13.33
CA LEU A 7 9.58 -0.76 11.98
C LEU A 7 8.90 -1.88 11.18
N ALA A 8 9.43 -3.10 11.22
CA ALA A 8 8.83 -4.24 10.54
C ALA A 8 7.38 -4.47 10.99
N ASN A 9 7.11 -4.43 12.30
CA ASN A 9 5.76 -4.54 12.84
C ASN A 9 4.83 -3.39 12.42
N SER A 10 5.38 -2.20 12.17
CA SER A 10 4.61 -1.06 11.67
C SER A 10 4.25 -1.24 10.19
N LEU A 11 5.17 -1.77 9.40
CA LEU A 11 4.96 -2.07 7.97
C LEU A 11 3.89 -3.15 7.74
N CYS A 12 3.78 -4.14 8.64
CA CYS A 12 2.74 -5.16 8.58
C CYS A 12 1.31 -4.62 8.70
N LYS A 13 1.12 -3.37 9.14
CA LYS A 13 -0.21 -2.76 9.29
C LYS A 13 -0.75 -2.16 7.99
N PHE A 14 0.08 -2.06 6.96
CA PHE A 14 -0.31 -1.47 5.68
C PHE A 14 -0.77 -2.56 4.69
N PRO A 15 -1.57 -2.19 3.67
CA PRO A 15 -1.92 -3.09 2.58
C PRO A 15 -0.66 -3.64 1.90
N GLN A 16 -0.53 -4.96 1.88
CA GLN A 16 0.74 -5.61 1.54
C GLN A 16 1.03 -5.62 0.04
N GLU A 17 0.01 -5.57 -0.83
CA GLU A 17 0.23 -5.59 -2.28
C GLU A 17 0.81 -4.25 -2.75
N CYS A 18 0.25 -3.14 -2.28
CA CYS A 18 0.75 -1.78 -2.50
C CYS A 18 2.16 -1.62 -1.92
N LEU A 19 2.40 -2.08 -0.68
CA LEU A 19 3.71 -2.00 -0.04
C LEU A 19 4.81 -2.78 -0.80
N ARG A 20 4.45 -3.76 -1.63
CA ARG A 20 5.38 -4.46 -2.52
C ARG A 20 5.51 -3.78 -3.87
N ALA A 21 4.40 -3.32 -4.45
CA ALA A 21 4.37 -2.69 -5.77
C ALA A 21 5.11 -1.34 -5.76
N ASP A 22 4.83 -0.46 -4.80
CA ASP A 22 5.37 0.91 -4.79
C ASP A 22 6.90 0.96 -4.72
N PRO A 23 7.58 0.22 -3.81
CA PRO A 23 9.04 0.24 -3.78
C PRO A 23 9.65 -0.35 -5.05
N LEU A 24 9.04 -1.38 -5.64
CA LEU A 24 9.51 -1.95 -6.90
C LEU A 24 9.41 -0.94 -8.04
N SER A 25 8.29 -0.21 -8.15
CA SER A 25 8.12 0.89 -9.10
C SER A 25 9.15 2.00 -8.88
N ALA A 26 9.40 2.39 -7.62
CA ALA A 26 10.37 3.42 -7.27
C ALA A 26 11.81 3.00 -7.67
N TYR A 27 12.21 1.76 -7.37
CA TYR A 27 13.53 1.26 -7.77
C TYR A 27 13.66 1.14 -9.28
N ASN A 28 12.60 0.71 -9.97
CA ASN A 28 12.61 0.66 -11.43
C ASN A 28 12.76 2.05 -12.03
N ALA A 29 12.02 3.04 -11.53
CA ALA A 29 12.11 4.42 -11.99
C ALA A 29 13.51 5.04 -11.74
N ALA A 30 14.13 4.75 -10.59
CA ALA A 30 15.41 5.32 -10.21
C ALA A 30 16.61 4.70 -10.95
N TYR A 31 16.59 3.40 -11.22
CA TYR A 31 17.79 2.67 -11.64
C TYR A 31 17.67 1.94 -12.98
N ASN A 32 16.45 1.60 -13.41
CA ASN A 32 16.26 0.68 -14.55
C ASN A 32 15.55 1.33 -15.75
N SER A 33 14.73 2.36 -15.52
CA SER A 33 13.96 2.97 -16.60
C SER A 33 14.79 3.96 -17.42
N ALA A 34 14.77 3.78 -18.74
CA ALA A 34 15.46 4.67 -19.69
C ALA A 34 14.74 6.01 -19.92
N SER A 35 13.49 6.15 -19.47
CA SER A 35 12.69 7.37 -19.68
C SER A 35 11.49 7.42 -18.72
N LEU A 36 10.93 8.61 -18.53
CA LEU A 36 9.73 8.80 -17.70
C LEU A 36 8.54 7.96 -18.20
N ASP A 37 8.27 7.97 -19.51
CA ASP A 37 7.16 7.22 -20.12
C ASP A 37 7.24 5.72 -19.83
N LYS A 38 8.44 5.13 -19.92
CA LYS A 38 8.65 3.72 -19.55
C LYS A 38 8.50 3.47 -18.04
N ALA A 39 8.91 4.42 -17.20
CA ALA A 39 8.76 4.29 -15.75
C ALA A 39 7.29 4.29 -15.35
N LEU A 40 6.50 5.21 -15.92
CA LEU A 40 5.06 5.32 -15.67
C LEU A 40 4.30 4.09 -16.19
N ARG A 41 4.65 3.56 -17.38
CA ARG A 41 4.04 2.31 -17.86
C ARG A 41 4.32 1.15 -16.92
N PHE A 42 5.56 0.99 -16.47
CA PHE A 42 5.91 -0.04 -15.50
C PHE A 42 5.13 0.12 -14.19
N GLU A 43 5.01 1.35 -13.69
CA GLU A 43 4.26 1.64 -12.46
C GLU A 43 2.79 1.21 -12.58
N ILE A 44 2.14 1.55 -13.70
CA ILE A 44 0.75 1.15 -13.97
C ILE A 44 0.63 -0.37 -14.04
N ASP A 45 1.45 -1.02 -14.87
CA ASP A 45 1.37 -2.47 -15.09
C ASP A 45 1.65 -3.26 -13.80
N ASN A 46 2.58 -2.77 -12.97
CA ASN A 46 2.96 -3.36 -11.69
C ASN A 46 1.92 -3.13 -10.57
N ALA A 47 1.09 -2.09 -10.66
CA ALA A 47 0.13 -1.74 -9.62
C ALA A 47 -1.35 -2.00 -10.00
N ALA A 48 -1.65 -2.30 -11.27
CA ALA A 48 -3.02 -2.46 -11.74
C ALA A 48 -3.84 -3.48 -10.94
N HIS A 49 -3.24 -4.62 -10.56
CA HIS A 49 -3.91 -5.65 -9.76
C HIS A 49 -4.18 -5.22 -8.32
N VAL A 50 -3.44 -4.24 -7.79
CA VAL A 50 -3.59 -3.74 -6.41
C VAL A 50 -4.94 -3.05 -6.24
N LEU A 51 -5.43 -2.40 -7.31
CA LEU A 51 -6.71 -1.70 -7.31
C LEU A 51 -7.87 -2.60 -6.88
N GLU A 52 -7.99 -3.76 -7.53
CA GLU A 52 -9.04 -4.74 -7.26
C GLU A 52 -8.81 -5.49 -5.94
N LYS A 53 -7.55 -5.80 -5.61
CA LYS A 53 -7.22 -6.58 -4.41
C LYS A 53 -7.46 -5.81 -3.12
N GLU A 54 -7.03 -4.55 -3.04
CA GLU A 54 -7.01 -3.81 -1.78
C GLU A 54 -7.36 -2.32 -1.89
N SER A 55 -7.07 -1.62 -3.00
CA SER A 55 -7.21 -0.15 -3.03
C SER A 55 -8.66 0.31 -2.88
N ILE A 56 -9.63 -0.31 -3.57
CA ILE A 56 -11.04 0.08 -3.50
C ILE A 56 -11.58 -0.08 -2.07
N LYS A 57 -11.38 -1.26 -1.47
CA LYS A 57 -11.79 -1.53 -0.08
C LYS A 57 -11.09 -0.62 0.92
N GLY A 58 -9.80 -0.34 0.70
CA GLY A 58 -9.03 0.59 1.51
C GLY A 58 -9.59 2.02 1.45
N ALA A 59 -9.97 2.48 0.26
CA ALA A 59 -10.59 3.79 0.07
C ALA A 59 -11.95 3.90 0.79
N GLU A 60 -12.79 2.86 0.72
CA GLU A 60 -14.06 2.80 1.45
C GLU A 60 -13.86 2.87 2.98
N LYS A 61 -12.90 2.09 3.50
CA LYS A 61 -12.52 2.12 4.92
C LYS A 61 -12.00 3.51 5.33
N PHE A 62 -11.22 4.16 4.46
CA PHE A 62 -10.72 5.51 4.70
C PHE A 62 -11.82 6.58 4.72
N MET A 63 -12.81 6.47 3.84
CA MET A 63 -14.00 7.31 3.87
C MET A 63 -14.77 7.16 5.19
N LYS A 64 -14.85 5.93 5.72
CA LYS A 64 -15.44 5.60 7.03
C LYS A 64 -14.57 6.00 8.23
N GLY A 65 -13.37 6.54 8.02
CA GLY A 65 -12.52 7.10 9.06
C GLY A 65 -11.35 6.21 9.51
N VAL A 66 -11.25 4.97 9.01
CA VAL A 66 -10.11 4.09 9.24
C VAL A 66 -8.87 4.67 8.57
N GLY A 67 -7.69 4.62 9.20
CA GLY A 67 -6.46 5.21 8.65
C GLY A 67 -6.30 6.71 8.90
N ARG A 68 -7.35 7.43 9.31
CA ARG A 68 -7.22 8.84 9.73
C ARG A 68 -6.48 8.92 11.07
N HIS A 69 -5.66 9.95 11.22
CA HIS A 69 -4.88 10.19 12.45
C HIS A 69 -3.93 9.04 12.85
N GLY A 70 -3.52 8.19 11.89
CA GLY A 70 -2.55 7.12 12.13
C GLY A 70 -3.12 5.79 12.62
N LYS A 71 -4.44 5.57 12.57
CA LYS A 71 -5.09 4.30 12.98
C LYS A 71 -5.22 3.31 11.82
N PHE A 72 -4.21 2.48 11.60
CA PHE A 72 -4.12 1.57 10.43
C PHE A 72 -4.49 0.11 10.71
N HIS A 73 -5.44 -0.16 11.60
CA HIS A 73 -5.91 -1.53 11.85
C HIS A 73 -6.79 -2.05 10.71
N LEU A 74 -6.19 -2.31 9.54
CA LEU A 74 -6.89 -2.65 8.30
C LEU A 74 -7.41 -4.10 8.27
N ASP A 75 -6.77 -5.00 9.02
CA ASP A 75 -7.05 -6.45 9.03
C ASP A 75 -7.91 -6.90 10.22
N SER A 76 -8.15 -6.03 11.20
CA SER A 76 -8.84 -6.38 12.46
C SER A 76 -10.20 -5.70 12.64
N LEU A 77 -10.78 -5.19 11.56
CA LEU A 77 -12.15 -4.66 11.55
C LEU A 77 -12.99 -5.63 10.73
N ASP A 78 -13.75 -6.48 11.42
CA ASP A 78 -14.88 -7.18 10.82
C ASP A 78 -15.92 -6.14 10.39
N ASP A 79 -16.70 -6.45 9.34
CA ASP A 79 -17.78 -5.59 8.81
C ASP A 79 -18.84 -5.17 9.85
N LYS A 80 -18.78 -5.71 11.07
CA LYS A 80 -19.68 -5.42 12.19
C LYS A 80 -19.32 -4.18 13.00
N ASP A 81 -18.11 -3.63 12.85
CA ASP A 81 -17.66 -2.45 13.59
C ASP A 81 -17.90 -1.13 12.83
N VAL A 82 -18.50 -1.21 11.65
CA VAL A 82 -18.96 -0.05 10.87
C VAL A 82 -20.46 0.12 11.10
N VAL A 83 -20.83 0.57 12.30
CA VAL A 83 -22.16 1.13 12.61
C VAL A 83 -22.00 2.53 13.16
#